data_AF-A0A929KBF5-F1
#
_entry.id   AF-A0A929KBF5-F1
#
_cell.length_a   1.000
_cell.length_b   1.000
_cell.length_c   1.000
_cell.angle_alpha   90.00
_cell.angle_beta   90.00
_cell.angle_gamma   90.00
#
_symmetry.space_group_name_H-M   'P 1'
#
loop_
_entity.id
_entity.type
_entity.pdbx_description
1 polymer ?
#
loop_
_entity_poly.entity_id
_entity_poly.type
_entity_poly.pdbx_seq_one_letter_code
_entity_poly.pdbx_strand_id
1 'polypeptide(L)'
;MKRNIFKIFAALTFVFVVQSCKKEDSVSIDLTKYIDSPYSNSDLDIWLRANFLDTYNIDVIYRYSDYYKDYDKNVSPVDLNKVRPQMQMVLEGFVAPYKKIAGTTFVKEKLPKEWVLYGSGAYNTDGSMILATAGAGRRVTIYTLNNFDINDPNLVIPKLKTIHHEFTHILNQLVAMPTDFQTITKASYNATWTTVADATARDLGYVTSYATSQPGEDFAETTSTLLVFGQAWFDARANASTAAGKLALKAKEASVVQYFTVSLGIDFRALQREVQQVVRQTYKYPAASFPYWVGQNLFKTMTTNLEDPIYTTNAISTDYATAYNNFKATVLAANTTAKYHMDNVQLRFESTTALTVRVPFTATAGTAAGTQYNADYTFTYTINAVTGAVVFTKVAQAGTTGTYANAALFTAGFTSSLQAYLTGKTFIADWMPATIDNANYNSFGGFYVSGTPTNNFYGSLGQTL
;
A
#
# COMPACT_ATOMS: atom_id res chain seq x y z
N MET A 1 -20.82 72.76 -10.61
CA MET A 1 -20.33 71.58 -9.84
C MET A 1 -19.70 70.45 -10.68
N LYS A 2 -19.86 70.38 -12.01
CA LYS A 2 -19.30 69.28 -12.84
C LYS A 2 -17.81 69.40 -13.22
N ARG A 3 -17.19 70.59 -13.14
CA ARG A 3 -15.79 70.83 -13.57
C ARG A 3 -14.73 70.52 -12.51
N ASN A 4 -15.13 70.37 -11.24
CA ASN A 4 -14.22 70.01 -10.13
C ASN A 4 -14.26 68.51 -9.81
N ILE A 5 -15.35 67.81 -10.15
CA ILE A 5 -15.47 66.35 -10.01
C ILE A 5 -14.49 65.63 -10.95
N PHE A 6 -14.32 66.13 -12.18
CA PHE A 6 -13.39 65.53 -13.16
C PHE A 6 -11.92 65.68 -12.74
N LYS A 7 -11.57 66.76 -12.04
CA LYS A 7 -10.21 66.99 -11.49
C LYS A 7 -9.93 66.14 -10.25
N ILE A 8 -10.96 65.90 -9.43
CA ILE A 8 -10.87 65.01 -8.26
C ILE A 8 -10.79 63.54 -8.71
N PHE A 9 -11.56 63.13 -9.73
CA PHE A 9 -11.45 61.79 -10.32
C PHE A 9 -10.12 61.58 -11.04
N ALA A 10 -9.61 62.55 -11.81
CA ALA A 10 -8.31 62.44 -12.45
C ALA A 10 -7.14 62.39 -11.43
N ALA A 11 -7.25 63.11 -10.31
CA ALA A 11 -6.28 63.05 -9.22
C ALA A 11 -6.35 61.72 -8.43
N LEU A 12 -7.55 61.17 -8.20
CA LEU A 12 -7.71 59.86 -7.55
C LEU A 12 -7.17 58.72 -8.43
N THR A 13 -7.43 58.74 -9.75
CA THR A 13 -6.95 57.71 -10.68
C THR A 13 -5.41 57.75 -10.82
N PHE A 14 -4.77 58.91 -10.70
CA PHE A 14 -3.30 59.00 -10.72
C PHE A 14 -2.63 58.45 -9.45
N VAL A 15 -3.30 58.49 -8.30
CA VAL A 15 -2.80 57.94 -7.03
C VAL A 15 -2.91 56.41 -6.97
N PHE A 16 -3.87 55.79 -7.69
CA PHE A 16 -3.98 54.33 -7.75
C PHE A 16 -2.99 53.66 -8.72
N VAL A 17 -2.42 54.37 -9.70
CA VAL A 17 -1.45 53.78 -10.64
C VAL A 17 -0.05 53.65 -10.02
N VAL A 18 0.30 54.48 -9.02
CA VAL A 18 1.62 54.44 -8.35
C VAL A 18 1.74 53.43 -7.20
N GLN A 19 0.69 52.66 -6.88
CA GLN A 19 0.75 51.57 -5.89
C GLN A 19 0.63 50.15 -6.49
N SER A 20 0.46 50.00 -7.81
CA SER A 20 0.38 48.67 -8.46
C SER A 20 1.72 48.12 -8.95
N CYS A 21 2.83 48.63 -8.45
CA CYS A 21 4.15 48.01 -8.57
C CYS A 21 4.81 48.01 -7.19
N LYS A 22 4.23 47.25 -6.23
CA LYS A 22 5.10 46.56 -5.30
C LYS A 22 5.88 45.56 -6.15
N LYS A 23 7.11 45.91 -6.50
CA LYS A 23 8.11 44.91 -6.90
C LYS A 23 8.03 43.85 -5.81
N GLU A 24 7.63 42.62 -6.15
CA GLU A 24 7.88 41.51 -5.26
C GLU A 24 9.34 41.62 -4.84
N ASP A 25 9.61 41.58 -3.54
CA ASP A 25 10.98 41.57 -3.05
C ASP A 25 11.69 40.48 -3.85
N SER A 26 12.70 40.88 -4.62
CA SER A 26 13.50 39.91 -5.35
C SER A 26 14.05 38.99 -4.27
N VAL A 27 13.56 37.76 -4.21
CA VAL A 27 14.13 36.76 -3.33
C VAL A 27 15.57 36.62 -3.80
N SER A 28 16.52 37.21 -3.08
CA SER A 28 17.93 37.08 -3.38
C SER A 28 18.34 35.69 -2.95
N ILE A 29 17.99 34.70 -3.77
CA ILE A 29 18.47 33.34 -3.61
C ILE A 29 19.93 33.38 -4.00
N ASP A 30 20.81 33.12 -3.04
CA ASP A 30 22.22 32.90 -3.32
C ASP A 30 22.37 31.57 -4.07
N LEU A 31 22.37 31.65 -5.40
CA LEU A 31 22.49 30.50 -6.29
C LEU A 31 23.82 29.77 -6.11
N THR A 32 24.85 30.41 -5.54
CA THR A 32 26.15 29.76 -5.29
C THR A 32 26.06 28.60 -4.29
N LYS A 33 25.04 28.59 -3.43
CA LYS A 33 24.77 27.48 -2.50
C LYS A 33 24.17 26.24 -3.18
N TYR A 34 23.68 26.40 -4.41
CA TYR A 34 23.00 25.34 -5.17
C TYR A 34 23.71 24.99 -6.49
N ILE A 35 24.74 25.75 -6.85
CA ILE A 35 25.55 25.53 -8.04
C ILE A 35 26.89 24.97 -7.58
N ASP A 36 27.14 23.70 -7.90
CA ASP A 36 28.44 23.06 -7.71
C ASP A 36 29.41 23.49 -8.82
N SER A 37 29.98 24.70 -8.67
CA SER A 37 30.96 25.28 -9.58
C SER A 37 32.09 25.99 -8.83
N PRO A 38 33.38 25.65 -9.07
CA PRO A 38 33.84 24.61 -10.00
C PRO A 38 33.46 23.20 -9.51
N TYR A 39 33.30 22.25 -10.44
CA TYR A 39 32.98 20.86 -10.15
C TYR A 39 33.97 20.29 -9.14
N SER A 40 33.56 20.17 -7.88
CA SER A 40 34.32 19.40 -6.91
C SER A 40 33.99 17.93 -7.14
N ASN A 41 34.98 17.06 -7.34
CA ASN A 41 34.78 15.60 -7.30
C ASN A 41 34.48 15.20 -5.86
N SER A 42 33.25 15.49 -5.44
CA SER A 42 32.80 15.42 -4.06
C SER A 42 32.59 13.97 -3.61
N ASP A 43 32.48 13.75 -2.30
CA ASP A 43 32.07 12.45 -1.75
C ASP A 43 30.72 11.99 -2.34
N LEU A 44 29.85 12.94 -2.70
CA LEU A 44 28.59 12.66 -3.39
C LEU A 44 28.83 12.07 -4.80
N ASP A 45 29.74 12.63 -5.59
CA ASP A 45 30.06 12.11 -6.93
C ASP A 45 30.65 10.71 -6.87
N ILE A 46 31.57 10.47 -5.93
CA ILE A 46 32.17 9.15 -5.71
C ILE A 46 31.07 8.15 -5.33
N TRP A 47 30.16 8.54 -4.44
CA TRP A 47 29.06 7.69 -4.02
C TRP A 47 28.07 7.40 -5.15
N LEU A 48 27.66 8.41 -5.92
CA LEU A 48 26.76 8.24 -7.07
C LEU A 48 27.40 7.36 -8.14
N ARG A 49 28.67 7.59 -8.45
CA ARG A 49 29.42 6.79 -9.41
C ARG A 49 29.48 5.32 -8.99
N ALA A 50 29.89 5.04 -7.75
CA ALA A 50 30.02 3.67 -7.26
C ALA A 50 28.67 2.94 -7.22
N ASN A 51 27.61 3.60 -6.74
CA ASN A 51 26.32 2.93 -6.51
C ASN A 51 25.39 2.91 -7.73
N PHE A 52 25.61 3.77 -8.73
CA PHE A 52 24.77 3.87 -9.93
C PHE A 52 25.53 3.66 -11.22
N LEU A 53 26.54 4.50 -11.51
CA LEU A 53 27.20 4.51 -12.81
C LEU A 53 27.99 3.22 -13.05
N ASP A 54 28.96 2.93 -12.18
CA ASP A 54 29.85 1.78 -12.32
C ASP A 54 29.10 0.45 -12.10
N THR A 55 28.11 0.45 -11.19
CA THR A 55 27.36 -0.77 -10.85
C THR A 55 26.25 -1.11 -11.86
N TYR A 56 25.51 -0.11 -12.34
CA TYR A 56 24.27 -0.32 -13.11
C TYR A 56 24.20 0.44 -14.45
N ASN A 57 25.24 1.22 -14.80
CA ASN A 57 25.26 2.10 -15.97
C ASN A 57 24.15 3.17 -15.92
N ILE A 58 23.94 3.72 -14.72
CA ILE A 58 22.94 4.76 -14.45
C ILE A 58 23.68 6.06 -14.12
N ASP A 59 23.46 7.09 -14.93
CA ASP A 59 23.98 8.42 -14.70
C ASP A 59 22.99 9.27 -13.89
N VAL A 60 23.49 10.03 -12.92
CA VAL A 60 22.68 10.86 -12.02
C VAL A 60 23.10 12.32 -12.19
N ILE A 61 22.23 13.07 -12.86
CA ILE A 61 22.44 14.47 -13.24
C ILE A 61 21.71 15.34 -12.23
N TYR A 62 22.44 15.78 -11.21
CA TYR A 62 21.92 16.66 -10.15
C TYR A 62 22.40 18.11 -10.27
N ARG A 63 23.45 18.36 -11.05
CA ARG A 63 23.94 19.71 -11.28
C ARG A 63 23.04 20.40 -12.27
N TYR A 64 22.54 21.57 -11.89
CA TYR A 64 21.57 22.30 -12.70
C TYR A 64 22.10 22.56 -14.12
N SER A 65 21.27 22.28 -15.12
CA SER A 65 21.56 22.55 -16.51
C SER A 65 20.25 22.73 -17.27
N ASP A 66 20.12 23.85 -17.98
CA ASP A 66 18.95 24.12 -18.83
C ASP A 66 18.82 23.11 -19.98
N TYR A 67 19.91 22.41 -20.34
CA TYR A 67 19.89 21.40 -21.40
C TYR A 67 18.99 20.20 -21.08
N TYR A 68 18.93 19.79 -19.81
CA TYR A 68 18.15 18.64 -19.37
C TYR A 68 16.73 19.00 -18.90
N LYS A 69 16.37 20.29 -18.98
CA LYS A 69 15.08 20.79 -18.54
C LYS A 69 14.10 20.74 -19.71
N ASP A 70 12.85 20.40 -19.43
CA ASP A 70 11.78 20.54 -20.40
C ASP A 70 11.64 22.03 -20.79
N TYR A 71 11.60 22.31 -22.09
CA TYR A 71 11.74 23.68 -22.63
C TYR A 71 10.73 24.67 -22.05
N ASP A 72 9.51 24.23 -21.76
CA ASP A 72 8.41 25.04 -21.24
C ASP A 72 8.34 25.10 -19.72
N LYS A 73 9.30 24.49 -19.00
CA LYS A 73 9.27 24.38 -17.53
C LYS A 73 10.26 25.33 -16.87
N ASN A 74 9.81 25.93 -15.78
CA ASN A 74 10.65 26.69 -14.85
C ASN A 74 10.92 25.84 -13.63
N VAL A 75 12.19 25.46 -13.42
CA VAL A 75 12.61 24.65 -12.28
C VAL A 75 13.86 25.23 -11.64
N SER A 76 14.00 24.98 -10.35
CA SER A 76 15.15 25.42 -9.55
C SER A 76 16.20 24.30 -9.39
N PRO A 77 17.48 24.67 -9.17
CA PRO A 77 18.51 23.74 -8.74
C PRO A 77 18.10 22.95 -7.49
N VAL A 78 18.57 21.72 -7.38
CA VAL A 78 18.42 20.89 -6.19
C VAL A 78 19.43 21.30 -5.11
N ASP A 79 19.00 21.30 -3.84
CA ASP A 79 19.89 21.34 -2.69
C ASP A 79 20.75 20.07 -2.65
N LEU A 80 22.07 20.22 -2.69
CA LEU A 80 23.03 19.11 -2.71
C LEU A 80 22.82 18.09 -1.58
N ASN A 81 22.37 18.55 -0.40
CA ASN A 81 22.09 17.67 0.74
C ASN A 81 20.87 16.76 0.54
N LYS A 82 20.02 17.07 -0.45
CA LYS A 82 18.83 16.28 -0.80
C LYS A 82 19.12 15.21 -1.85
N VAL A 83 20.21 15.34 -2.62
CA VAL A 83 20.56 14.42 -3.70
C VAL A 83 20.82 13.01 -3.16
N ARG A 84 21.71 12.85 -2.19
CA ARG A 84 22.04 11.53 -1.64
C ARG A 84 20.83 10.85 -0.99
N PRO A 85 20.04 11.49 -0.10
CA PRO A 85 18.82 10.88 0.42
C PRO A 85 17.84 10.44 -0.67
N GLN A 86 17.60 11.29 -1.68
CA GLN A 86 16.70 10.95 -2.79
C GLN A 86 17.19 9.72 -3.54
N MET A 87 18.48 9.66 -3.87
CA MET A 87 19.05 8.55 -4.61
C MET A 87 19.23 7.29 -3.75
N GLN A 88 19.46 7.41 -2.45
CA GLN A 88 19.38 6.27 -1.53
C GLN A 88 17.99 5.62 -1.60
N MET A 89 16.93 6.44 -1.63
CA MET A 89 15.57 5.94 -1.76
C MET A 89 15.30 5.25 -3.11
N VAL A 90 15.90 5.74 -4.20
CA VAL A 90 15.89 5.05 -5.50
C VAL A 90 16.63 3.70 -5.42
N LEU A 91 17.77 3.62 -4.73
CA LEU A 91 18.46 2.33 -4.58
C LEU A 91 17.63 1.33 -3.79
N GLU A 92 17.12 1.73 -2.63
CA GLU A 92 16.47 0.83 -1.68
C GLU A 92 15.04 0.48 -2.08
N GLY A 93 14.24 1.46 -2.50
CA GLY A 93 12.82 1.29 -2.82
C GLY A 93 12.54 0.84 -4.25
N PHE A 94 13.49 1.05 -5.16
CA PHE A 94 13.31 0.79 -6.59
C PHE A 94 14.35 -0.20 -7.13
N VAL A 95 15.64 0.16 -7.17
CA VAL A 95 16.68 -0.68 -7.81
C VAL A 95 16.83 -2.04 -7.11
N ALA A 96 16.94 -2.07 -5.79
CA ALA A 96 17.21 -3.28 -5.02
C ALA A 96 16.09 -4.34 -5.13
N PRO A 97 14.79 -3.98 -5.01
CA PRO A 97 13.70 -4.93 -5.23
C PRO A 97 13.73 -5.58 -6.63
N TYR A 98 13.89 -4.78 -7.69
CA TYR A 98 14.02 -5.32 -9.05
C TYR A 98 15.28 -6.18 -9.20
N LYS A 99 16.42 -5.77 -8.64
CA LYS A 99 17.65 -6.59 -8.67
C LYS A 99 17.45 -7.95 -8.00
N LYS A 100 16.77 -7.98 -6.85
CA LYS A 100 16.54 -9.20 -6.08
C LYS A 100 15.64 -10.18 -6.82
N ILE A 101 14.58 -9.68 -7.46
CA ILE A 101 13.55 -10.53 -8.07
C ILE A 101 13.83 -10.82 -9.55
N ALA A 102 14.30 -9.82 -10.31
CA ALA A 102 14.54 -9.94 -11.75
C ALA A 102 16.03 -10.10 -12.13
N GLY A 103 16.94 -9.94 -11.16
CA GLY A 103 18.37 -10.09 -11.37
C GLY A 103 19.08 -8.84 -11.89
N THR A 104 20.42 -8.89 -11.85
CA THR A 104 21.26 -7.73 -12.24
C THR A 104 21.18 -7.43 -13.73
N THR A 105 21.02 -8.43 -14.59
CA THR A 105 20.87 -8.23 -16.05
C THR A 105 19.63 -7.41 -16.36
N PHE A 106 18.48 -7.74 -15.76
CA PHE A 106 17.26 -6.96 -15.92
C PHE A 106 17.48 -5.50 -15.51
N VAL A 107 18.14 -5.26 -14.38
CA VAL A 107 18.45 -3.90 -13.92
C VAL A 107 19.33 -3.16 -14.92
N LYS A 108 20.42 -3.78 -15.38
CA LYS A 108 21.35 -3.16 -16.33
C LYS A 108 20.73 -2.94 -17.71
N GLU A 109 19.72 -3.69 -18.11
CA GLU A 109 19.10 -3.54 -19.43
C GLU A 109 17.86 -2.65 -19.42
N LYS A 110 17.01 -2.78 -18.39
CA LYS A 110 15.64 -2.23 -18.41
C LYS A 110 15.48 -0.96 -17.59
N LEU A 111 16.22 -0.80 -16.49
CA LEU A 111 16.07 0.40 -15.65
C LEU A 111 16.55 1.67 -16.37
N PRO A 112 16.01 2.86 -16.04
CA PRO A 112 16.40 4.13 -16.63
C PRO A 112 17.91 4.37 -16.47
N LYS A 113 18.55 4.87 -17.54
CA LYS A 113 20.00 5.14 -17.59
C LYS A 113 20.38 6.55 -17.22
N GLU A 114 19.42 7.46 -17.17
CA GLU A 114 19.65 8.85 -16.79
C GLU A 114 18.59 9.28 -15.77
N TRP A 115 19.04 9.84 -14.65
CA TRP A 115 18.18 10.43 -13.62
C TRP A 115 18.50 11.90 -13.50
N VAL A 116 17.55 12.76 -13.88
CA VAL A 116 17.71 14.22 -13.80
C VAL A 116 16.96 14.74 -12.59
N LEU A 117 17.61 15.56 -11.78
CA LEU A 117 17.08 15.97 -10.48
C LEU A 117 16.89 17.48 -10.39
N TYR A 118 15.68 17.90 -9.99
CA TYR A 118 15.34 19.31 -9.79
C TYR A 118 14.75 19.60 -8.40
N GLY A 119 15.07 20.78 -7.87
CA GLY A 119 14.70 21.18 -6.52
C GLY A 119 13.22 21.51 -6.34
N SER A 120 12.61 22.18 -7.32
CA SER A 120 11.20 22.58 -7.31
C SER A 120 10.32 21.63 -8.13
N GLY A 121 9.00 21.78 -7.98
CA GLY A 121 8.01 21.18 -8.87
C GLY A 121 8.09 21.76 -10.29
N ALA A 122 7.65 20.98 -11.27
CA ALA A 122 7.26 21.48 -12.58
C ALA A 122 5.73 21.50 -12.67
N TYR A 123 5.17 22.37 -13.51
CA TYR A 123 3.72 22.56 -13.61
C TYR A 123 3.27 22.52 -15.07
N ASN A 124 2.09 21.94 -15.28
CA ASN A 124 1.38 22.00 -16.56
C ASN A 124 0.63 23.34 -16.70
N THR A 125 0.18 23.63 -17.92
CA THR A 125 -0.60 24.84 -18.21
C THR A 125 -1.94 24.89 -17.48
N ASP A 126 -2.49 23.74 -17.09
CA ASP A 126 -3.70 23.61 -16.27
C ASP A 126 -3.46 23.75 -14.75
N GLY A 127 -2.20 23.99 -14.34
CA GLY A 127 -1.80 24.13 -12.94
C GLY A 127 -1.53 22.82 -12.21
N SER A 128 -1.71 21.65 -12.86
CA SER A 128 -1.34 20.37 -12.26
C SER A 128 0.18 20.25 -12.11
N MET A 129 0.62 19.71 -10.96
CA MET A 129 2.04 19.53 -10.65
C MET A 129 2.58 18.22 -11.24
N ILE A 130 3.76 18.28 -11.83
CA ILE A 130 4.52 17.15 -12.37
C ILE A 130 5.55 16.73 -11.32
N LEU A 131 5.46 15.49 -10.85
CA LEU A 131 6.35 14.93 -9.84
C LEU A 131 7.55 14.19 -10.45
N ALA A 132 7.34 13.58 -11.61
CA ALA A 132 8.39 13.02 -12.44
C ALA A 132 7.94 12.96 -13.90
N THR A 133 8.88 12.72 -14.82
CA THR A 133 8.60 12.37 -16.22
C THR A 133 9.53 11.26 -16.70
N ALA A 134 9.02 10.35 -17.53
CA ALA A 134 9.82 9.41 -18.31
C ALA A 134 9.98 9.87 -19.76
N GLY A 135 11.24 9.96 -20.23
CA GLY A 135 11.59 10.35 -21.60
C GLY A 135 12.36 9.25 -22.34
N ALA A 136 11.94 8.97 -23.58
CA ALA A 136 12.65 8.14 -24.57
C ALA A 136 13.12 6.75 -24.05
N GLY A 137 12.37 6.13 -23.14
CA GLY A 137 12.69 4.81 -22.58
C GLY A 137 13.96 4.77 -21.73
N ARG A 138 14.57 5.92 -21.42
CA ARG A 138 15.94 5.99 -20.88
C ARG A 138 16.10 6.97 -19.74
N ARG A 139 15.34 8.06 -19.72
CA ARG A 139 15.49 9.13 -18.72
C ARG A 139 14.30 9.18 -17.79
N VAL A 140 14.56 9.34 -16.49
CA VAL A 140 13.56 9.75 -15.50
C VAL A 140 14.00 11.10 -14.93
N THR A 141 13.11 12.09 -14.99
CA THR A 141 13.31 13.37 -14.31
C THR A 141 12.48 13.38 -13.03
N ILE A 142 13.06 13.74 -11.89
CA ILE A 142 12.34 13.87 -10.62
C ILE A 142 12.37 15.33 -10.16
N TYR A 143 11.21 15.82 -9.74
CA TYR A 143 11.01 17.17 -9.23
C TYR A 143 10.80 17.20 -7.70
N THR A 144 10.72 18.39 -7.12
CA THR A 144 10.42 18.66 -5.69
C THR A 144 11.41 18.07 -4.68
N LEU A 145 12.69 17.94 -5.02
CA LEU A 145 13.70 17.38 -4.10
C LEU A 145 13.98 18.28 -2.89
N ASN A 146 13.81 19.60 -3.00
CA ASN A 146 14.12 20.52 -1.89
C ASN A 146 13.16 20.33 -0.70
N ASN A 147 11.97 19.78 -0.96
CA ASN A 147 10.98 19.42 0.06
C ASN A 147 11.06 17.94 0.49
N PHE A 148 12.06 17.18 0.03
CA PHE A 148 12.18 15.76 0.36
C PHE A 148 12.85 15.52 1.71
N ASP A 149 12.32 14.56 2.47
CA ASP A 149 12.95 13.97 3.64
C ASP A 149 12.77 12.44 3.57
N ILE A 150 13.88 11.71 3.60
CA ILE A 150 13.87 10.24 3.54
C ILE A 150 13.28 9.61 4.82
N ASN A 151 13.26 10.36 5.93
CA ASN A 151 12.73 9.89 7.20
C ASN A 151 11.22 10.12 7.35
N ASP A 152 10.60 10.87 6.43
CA ASP A 152 9.15 11.07 6.41
C ASP A 152 8.49 10.16 5.35
N PRO A 153 7.80 9.09 5.76
CA PRO A 153 7.12 8.22 4.82
C PRO A 153 6.07 8.94 3.96
N ASN A 154 5.48 10.05 4.42
CA ASN A 154 4.50 10.79 3.63
C ASN A 154 5.14 11.51 2.44
N LEU A 155 6.46 11.74 2.47
CA LEU A 155 7.23 12.32 1.36
C LEU A 155 7.89 11.23 0.50
N VAL A 156 8.29 10.12 1.11
CA VAL A 156 8.91 8.98 0.40
C VAL A 156 7.90 8.22 -0.45
N ILE A 157 6.78 7.84 0.14
CA ILE A 157 5.87 6.86 -0.46
C ILE A 157 5.21 7.37 -1.75
N PRO A 158 4.72 8.63 -1.84
CA PRO A 158 4.23 9.17 -3.10
C PRO A 158 5.31 9.24 -4.18
N LYS A 159 6.54 9.66 -3.84
CA LYS A 159 7.66 9.70 -4.79
C LYS A 159 8.02 8.30 -5.29
N LEU A 160 8.04 7.31 -4.41
CA LEU A 160 8.31 5.93 -4.77
C LEU A 160 7.23 5.39 -5.72
N LYS A 161 5.95 5.64 -5.44
CA LYS A 161 4.85 5.31 -6.37
C LYS A 161 5.08 5.95 -7.74
N THR A 162 5.40 7.25 -7.79
CA THR A 162 5.68 7.96 -9.04
C THR A 162 6.84 7.33 -9.80
N ILE A 163 7.93 6.95 -9.14
CA ILE A 163 9.07 6.28 -9.79
C ILE A 163 8.64 4.94 -10.41
N HIS A 164 7.89 4.10 -9.69
CA HIS A 164 7.37 2.84 -10.23
C HIS A 164 6.38 3.06 -11.38
N HIS A 165 5.60 4.14 -11.32
CA HIS A 165 4.69 4.56 -12.39
C HIS A 165 5.47 4.90 -13.67
N GLU A 166 6.44 5.81 -13.59
CA GLU A 166 7.27 6.20 -14.74
C GLU A 166 8.06 5.00 -15.32
N PHE A 167 8.54 4.11 -14.44
CA PHE A 167 9.21 2.91 -14.91
C PHE A 167 8.27 1.97 -15.66
N THR A 168 7.00 1.90 -15.27
CA THR A 168 6.00 1.10 -15.98
C THR A 168 5.79 1.61 -17.40
N HIS A 169 5.79 2.94 -17.60
CA HIS A 169 5.77 3.53 -18.96
C HIS A 169 6.99 3.12 -19.78
N ILE A 170 8.19 3.13 -19.19
CA ILE A 170 9.41 2.67 -19.86
C ILE A 170 9.31 1.19 -20.24
N LEU A 171 8.82 0.34 -19.33
CA LEU A 171 8.59 -1.07 -19.63
C LEU A 171 7.60 -1.25 -20.78
N ASN A 172 6.51 -0.47 -20.82
CA ASN A 172 5.51 -0.53 -21.87
C ASN A 172 6.03 -0.06 -23.24
N GLN A 173 7.06 0.81 -23.28
CA GLN A 173 7.76 1.18 -24.50
C GLN A 173 8.66 0.05 -25.03
N LEU A 174 9.21 -0.79 -24.13
CA LEU A 174 10.10 -1.91 -24.48
C LEU A 174 9.33 -3.20 -24.76
N VAL A 175 8.26 -3.45 -24.01
CA VAL A 175 7.40 -4.63 -24.08
C VAL A 175 5.97 -4.13 -23.99
N ALA A 176 5.26 -4.18 -25.12
CA ALA A 176 3.94 -3.58 -25.27
C ALA A 176 2.97 -3.98 -24.14
N MET A 177 2.22 -2.99 -23.65
CA MET A 177 1.16 -3.20 -22.66
C MET A 177 0.13 -4.24 -23.19
N PRO A 178 -0.39 -5.12 -22.32
CA PRO A 178 -1.40 -6.11 -22.71
C PRO A 178 -2.65 -5.46 -23.33
N THR A 179 -3.15 -6.05 -24.40
CA THR A 179 -4.33 -5.54 -25.12
C THR A 179 -5.62 -5.76 -24.34
N ASP A 180 -5.72 -6.85 -23.57
CA ASP A 180 -6.82 -7.13 -22.67
C ASP A 180 -7.00 -6.00 -21.65
N PHE A 181 -5.92 -5.54 -21.02
CA PHE A 181 -5.98 -4.44 -20.03
C PHE A 181 -6.65 -3.19 -20.62
N GLN A 182 -6.24 -2.79 -21.82
CA GLN A 182 -6.75 -1.60 -22.51
C GLN A 182 -8.26 -1.65 -22.76
N THR A 183 -8.85 -2.86 -22.77
CA THR A 183 -10.28 -3.07 -23.04
C THR A 183 -11.15 -3.08 -21.77
N ILE A 184 -10.59 -3.33 -20.57
CA ILE A 184 -11.36 -3.53 -19.32
C ILE A 184 -12.27 -2.34 -19.01
N THR A 185 -11.74 -1.12 -19.12
CA THR A 185 -12.48 0.13 -18.82
C THR A 185 -12.48 1.10 -20.01
N LYS A 186 -12.40 0.57 -21.25
CA LYS A 186 -12.25 1.38 -22.48
C LYS A 186 -13.30 2.47 -22.64
N ALA A 187 -14.54 2.19 -22.28
CA ALA A 187 -15.67 3.10 -22.48
C ALA A 187 -15.68 4.29 -21.51
N SER A 188 -14.90 4.24 -20.42
CA SER A 188 -14.94 5.22 -19.33
C SER A 188 -13.69 6.07 -19.17
N TYR A 189 -12.73 5.98 -20.11
CA TYR A 189 -11.58 6.90 -20.10
C TYR A 189 -12.04 8.34 -20.36
N ASN A 190 -11.48 9.27 -19.59
CA ASN A 190 -11.76 10.69 -19.63
C ASN A 190 -10.45 11.48 -19.51
N ALA A 191 -10.04 12.11 -20.61
CA ALA A 191 -8.83 12.94 -20.67
C ALA A 191 -8.88 14.12 -19.68
N THR A 192 -10.06 14.63 -19.32
CA THR A 192 -10.25 15.66 -18.28
C THR A 192 -10.38 15.00 -16.90
N TRP A 193 -9.41 14.15 -16.56
CA TRP A 193 -9.40 13.31 -15.35
C TRP A 193 -9.52 14.13 -14.05
N THR A 194 -9.07 15.38 -14.06
CA THR A 194 -9.17 16.34 -12.93
C THR A 194 -10.61 16.63 -12.51
N THR A 195 -11.59 16.38 -13.38
CA THR A 195 -13.03 16.55 -13.09
C THR A 195 -13.69 15.28 -12.53
N VAL A 196 -12.99 14.14 -12.56
CA VAL A 196 -13.52 12.87 -12.08
C VAL A 196 -13.22 12.72 -10.59
N ALA A 197 -14.25 12.68 -9.76
CA ALA A 197 -14.09 12.44 -8.33
C ALA A 197 -13.50 11.03 -8.07
N ASP A 198 -12.64 10.90 -7.05
CA ASP A 198 -11.96 9.63 -6.76
C ASP A 198 -12.94 8.46 -6.51
N ALA A 199 -14.07 8.74 -5.84
CA ALA A 199 -15.12 7.75 -5.62
C ALA A 199 -15.76 7.27 -6.93
N THR A 200 -16.00 8.18 -7.88
CA THR A 200 -16.49 7.82 -9.21
C THR A 200 -15.46 7.00 -9.98
N ALA A 201 -14.19 7.39 -9.94
CA ALA A 201 -13.10 6.61 -10.53
C ALA A 201 -13.06 5.18 -9.94
N ARG A 202 -13.27 5.04 -8.62
CA ARG A 202 -13.35 3.73 -7.94
C ARG A 202 -14.40 2.84 -8.58
N ASP A 203 -15.61 3.39 -8.65
CA ASP A 203 -16.80 2.66 -9.04
C ASP A 203 -16.78 2.27 -10.53
N LEU A 204 -15.99 2.98 -11.33
CA LEU A 204 -15.67 2.67 -12.72
C LEU A 204 -14.48 1.69 -12.87
N GLY A 205 -13.81 1.31 -11.78
CA GLY A 205 -12.73 0.33 -11.80
C GLY A 205 -11.31 0.92 -11.91
N TYR A 206 -11.08 2.13 -11.40
CA TYR A 206 -9.78 2.79 -11.41
C TYR A 206 -9.22 3.00 -10.00
N VAL A 207 -7.89 2.88 -9.88
CA VAL A 207 -7.18 3.07 -8.60
C VAL A 207 -7.11 4.53 -8.16
N THR A 208 -7.14 5.48 -9.10
CA THR A 208 -7.11 6.93 -8.87
C THR A 208 -7.94 7.64 -9.94
N SER A 209 -8.28 8.91 -9.72
CA SER A 209 -8.85 9.74 -10.79
C SER A 209 -7.89 9.88 -11.99
N TYR A 210 -6.57 9.97 -11.76
CA TYR A 210 -5.60 10.11 -12.84
C TYR A 210 -5.59 8.89 -13.79
N ALA A 211 -5.81 7.68 -13.25
CA ALA A 211 -5.94 6.46 -14.04
C ALA A 211 -7.11 6.50 -15.03
N THR A 212 -8.09 7.40 -14.88
CA THR A 212 -9.16 7.56 -15.88
C THR A 212 -8.68 8.26 -17.15
N SER A 213 -7.50 8.88 -17.15
CA SER A 213 -7.04 9.73 -18.27
C SER A 213 -6.91 8.95 -19.58
N GLN A 214 -6.18 7.83 -19.56
CA GLN A 214 -5.91 6.98 -20.71
C GLN A 214 -5.36 5.59 -20.28
N PRO A 215 -5.38 4.58 -21.16
CA PRO A 215 -4.94 3.22 -20.82
C PRO A 215 -3.51 3.11 -20.28
N GLY A 216 -2.56 3.89 -20.82
CA GLY A 216 -1.17 3.87 -20.36
C GLY A 216 -1.03 4.33 -18.91
N GLU A 217 -1.68 5.45 -18.54
CA GLU A 217 -1.68 5.94 -17.16
C GLU A 217 -2.39 4.98 -16.22
N ASP A 218 -3.50 4.38 -16.66
CA ASP A 218 -4.23 3.39 -15.86
C ASP A 218 -3.38 2.17 -15.52
N PHE A 219 -2.62 1.66 -16.49
CA PHE A 219 -1.72 0.53 -16.29
C PHE A 219 -0.57 0.87 -15.34
N ALA A 220 0.07 2.03 -15.53
CA ALA A 220 1.14 2.52 -14.68
C ALA A 220 0.67 2.84 -13.25
N GLU A 221 -0.51 3.46 -13.09
CA GLU A 221 -1.14 3.70 -11.79
C GLU A 221 -1.50 2.40 -11.09
N THR A 222 -2.09 1.44 -11.80
CA THR A 222 -2.47 0.13 -11.24
C THR A 222 -1.23 -0.61 -10.76
N THR A 223 -0.17 -0.67 -11.58
CA THR A 223 1.09 -1.35 -11.27
C THR A 223 1.79 -0.71 -10.08
N SER A 224 2.01 0.60 -10.11
CA SER A 224 2.69 1.33 -9.03
C SER A 224 1.93 1.26 -7.71
N THR A 225 0.59 1.33 -7.75
CA THR A 225 -0.27 1.20 -6.58
C THR A 225 -0.16 -0.19 -5.95
N LEU A 226 -0.22 -1.25 -6.78
CA LEU A 226 -0.05 -2.62 -6.30
C LEU A 226 1.31 -2.82 -5.64
N LEU A 227 2.40 -2.33 -6.23
CA LEU A 227 3.75 -2.47 -5.68
C LEU A 227 3.92 -1.68 -4.36
N VAL A 228 3.53 -0.40 -4.35
CA VAL A 228 3.88 0.53 -3.27
C VAL A 228 2.85 0.58 -2.13
N PHE A 229 1.55 0.47 -2.42
CA PHE A 229 0.52 0.43 -1.36
C PHE A 229 0.12 -1.01 -0.97
N GLY A 230 0.40 -1.98 -1.85
CA GLY A 230 0.25 -3.39 -1.53
C GLY A 230 -1.16 -3.94 -1.69
N GLN A 231 -1.28 -5.25 -1.51
CA GLN A 231 -2.51 -5.99 -1.77
C GLN A 231 -3.68 -5.55 -0.89
N ALA A 232 -3.45 -5.34 0.41
CA ALA A 232 -4.50 -4.96 1.36
C ALA A 232 -5.20 -3.66 0.95
N TRP A 233 -4.43 -2.66 0.51
CA TRP A 233 -4.97 -1.39 0.01
C TRP A 233 -5.77 -1.59 -1.28
N PHE A 234 -5.23 -2.37 -2.22
CA PHE A 234 -5.89 -2.62 -3.51
C PHE A 234 -7.22 -3.36 -3.33
N ASP A 235 -7.24 -4.34 -2.43
CA ASP A 235 -8.45 -5.09 -2.07
C ASP A 235 -9.48 -4.19 -1.40
N ALA A 236 -9.04 -3.31 -0.50
CA ALA A 236 -9.92 -2.32 0.15
C ALA A 236 -10.57 -1.41 -0.90
N ARG A 237 -9.78 -0.93 -1.86
CA ARG A 237 -10.23 -0.13 -2.99
C ARG A 237 -11.28 -0.87 -3.83
N ALA A 238 -11.02 -2.14 -4.16
CA ALA A 238 -11.93 -2.95 -4.94
C ALA A 238 -13.22 -3.31 -4.18
N ASN A 239 -13.14 -3.57 -2.87
CA ASN A 239 -14.29 -3.90 -2.03
C ASN A 239 -15.19 -2.70 -1.74
N ALA A 240 -14.64 -1.49 -1.72
CA ALA A 240 -15.41 -0.25 -1.58
C ALA A 240 -16.06 0.22 -2.90
N SER A 241 -15.82 -0.49 -4.01
CA SER A 241 -16.39 -0.20 -5.33
C SER A 241 -17.77 -0.83 -5.52
N THR A 242 -18.50 -0.39 -6.55
CA THR A 242 -19.58 -1.19 -7.16
C THR A 242 -19.09 -2.59 -7.59
N ALA A 243 -20.01 -3.55 -7.75
CA ALA A 243 -19.68 -4.90 -8.22
C ALA A 243 -18.94 -4.90 -9.58
N ALA A 244 -19.35 -4.00 -10.50
CA ALA A 244 -18.70 -3.85 -11.80
C ALA A 244 -17.28 -3.28 -11.66
N GLY A 245 -17.09 -2.21 -10.87
CA GLY A 245 -15.76 -1.64 -10.65
C GLY A 245 -14.83 -2.59 -9.89
N LYS A 246 -15.35 -3.39 -8.96
CA LYS A 246 -14.59 -4.46 -8.30
C LYS A 246 -14.09 -5.50 -9.30
N LEU A 247 -14.98 -5.98 -10.19
CA LEU A 247 -14.61 -6.93 -11.24
C LEU A 247 -13.55 -6.34 -12.17
N ALA A 248 -13.69 -5.08 -12.57
CA ALA A 248 -12.71 -4.37 -13.39
C ALA A 248 -11.34 -4.23 -12.71
N LEU A 249 -11.30 -3.80 -11.44
CA LEU A 249 -10.05 -3.70 -10.67
C LEU A 249 -9.35 -5.06 -10.55
N LYS A 250 -10.10 -6.14 -10.30
CA LYS A 250 -9.56 -7.49 -10.23
C LYS A 250 -9.07 -8.03 -11.56
N ALA A 251 -9.74 -7.70 -12.66
CA ALA A 251 -9.25 -8.02 -14.00
C ALA A 251 -7.95 -7.25 -14.32
N LYS A 252 -7.86 -5.97 -13.95
CA LYS A 252 -6.65 -5.15 -14.13
C LYS A 252 -5.47 -5.69 -13.34
N GLU A 253 -5.69 -6.06 -12.08
CA GLU A 253 -4.70 -6.71 -11.23
C GLU A 253 -4.17 -8.00 -11.87
N ALA A 254 -5.07 -8.89 -12.33
CA ALA A 254 -4.68 -10.14 -12.96
C ALA A 254 -3.83 -9.91 -14.23
N SER A 255 -4.21 -8.93 -15.06
CA SER A 255 -3.48 -8.57 -16.28
C SER A 255 -2.08 -7.98 -15.97
N VAL A 256 -1.95 -7.15 -14.94
CA VAL A 256 -0.63 -6.66 -14.46
C VAL A 256 0.25 -7.81 -13.99
N VAL A 257 -0.28 -8.71 -13.15
CA VAL A 257 0.47 -9.88 -12.65
C VAL A 257 0.94 -10.75 -13.82
N GLN A 258 0.06 -10.97 -14.80
CA GLN A 258 0.37 -11.77 -15.99
C GLN A 258 1.43 -11.10 -16.87
N TYR A 259 1.33 -9.79 -17.11
CA TYR A 259 2.32 -9.04 -17.89
C TYR A 259 3.73 -9.16 -17.31
N PHE A 260 3.88 -8.93 -16.01
CA PHE A 260 5.19 -9.06 -15.36
C PHE A 260 5.71 -10.50 -15.41
N THR A 261 4.85 -11.48 -15.12
CA THR A 261 5.26 -12.88 -15.04
C THR A 261 5.61 -13.46 -16.42
N VAL A 262 4.73 -13.27 -17.40
CA VAL A 262 4.82 -13.91 -18.71
C VAL A 262 5.66 -13.09 -19.69
N SER A 263 5.45 -11.77 -19.73
CA SER A 263 6.10 -10.91 -20.74
C SER A 263 7.45 -10.36 -20.27
N LEU A 264 7.64 -10.17 -18.96
CA LEU A 264 8.90 -9.67 -18.39
C LEU A 264 9.73 -10.74 -17.67
N GLY A 265 9.16 -11.91 -17.38
CA GLY A 265 9.85 -12.97 -16.63
C GLY A 265 10.08 -12.62 -15.15
N ILE A 266 9.24 -11.76 -14.57
CA ILE A 266 9.34 -11.29 -13.19
C ILE A 266 8.14 -11.82 -12.40
N ASP A 267 8.40 -12.53 -11.29
CA ASP A 267 7.34 -12.83 -10.32
C ASP A 267 6.85 -11.51 -9.68
N PHE A 268 5.70 -11.03 -10.15
CA PHE A 268 5.10 -9.80 -9.66
C PHE A 268 4.78 -9.85 -8.17
N ARG A 269 4.35 -11.01 -7.65
CA ARG A 269 3.99 -11.17 -6.24
C ARG A 269 5.23 -11.15 -5.36
N ALA A 270 6.32 -11.75 -5.82
CA ALA A 270 7.62 -11.61 -5.16
C ALA A 270 8.11 -10.16 -5.14
N LEU A 271 8.00 -9.45 -6.28
CA LEU A 271 8.37 -8.04 -6.37
C LEU A 271 7.50 -7.16 -5.46
N GLN A 272 6.19 -7.35 -5.49
CA GLN A 272 5.24 -6.65 -4.62
C GLN A 272 5.59 -6.87 -3.15
N ARG A 273 5.86 -8.12 -2.74
CA ARG A 273 6.29 -8.44 -1.38
C ARG A 273 7.57 -7.70 -1.02
N GLU A 274 8.57 -7.68 -1.89
CA GLU A 274 9.85 -7.03 -1.62
C GLU A 274 9.69 -5.52 -1.46
N VAL A 275 8.96 -4.87 -2.37
CA VAL A 275 8.68 -3.42 -2.28
C VAL A 275 7.90 -3.11 -0.99
N GLN A 276 6.88 -3.92 -0.66
CA GLN A 276 6.13 -3.77 0.59
C GLN A 276 7.01 -3.94 1.84
N GLN A 277 7.97 -4.87 1.81
CA GLN A 277 8.93 -5.05 2.90
C GLN A 277 9.81 -3.82 3.08
N VAL A 278 10.34 -3.23 2.00
CA VAL A 278 11.12 -1.98 2.07
C VAL A 278 10.27 -0.83 2.61
N VAL A 279 9.07 -0.63 2.06
CA VAL A 279 8.12 0.40 2.50
C VAL A 279 7.80 0.28 4.00
N ARG A 280 7.60 -0.94 4.50
CA ARG A 280 7.30 -1.20 5.90
C ARG A 280 8.53 -1.11 6.81
N GLN A 281 9.64 -1.72 6.42
CA GLN A 281 10.78 -1.95 7.31
C GLN A 281 11.80 -0.82 7.24
N THR A 282 12.02 -0.22 6.08
CA THR A 282 12.96 0.88 5.88
C THR A 282 12.29 2.22 6.16
N TYR A 283 11.19 2.52 5.46
CA TYR A 283 10.53 3.82 5.56
C TYR A 283 9.44 3.90 6.62
N LYS A 284 9.17 2.79 7.31
CA LYS A 284 8.20 2.73 8.43
C LYS A 284 6.81 3.25 8.06
N TYR A 285 6.38 3.04 6.81
CA TYR A 285 5.06 3.49 6.37
C TYR A 285 3.95 2.75 7.12
N PRO A 286 3.12 3.44 7.93
CA PRO A 286 2.16 2.76 8.79
C PRO A 286 1.16 1.89 8.01
N ALA A 287 0.69 2.37 6.85
CA ALA A 287 -0.31 1.66 6.04
C ALA A 287 0.23 0.42 5.30
N ALA A 288 1.50 0.06 5.46
CA ALA A 288 2.03 -1.25 5.06
C ALA A 288 2.05 -2.28 6.21
N SER A 289 1.71 -1.88 7.44
CA SER A 289 1.71 -2.74 8.62
C SER A 289 0.32 -3.35 8.89
N PHE A 290 0.30 -4.58 9.43
CA PHE A 290 -0.95 -5.22 9.84
C PHE A 290 -1.63 -4.51 11.02
N PRO A 291 -0.92 -4.06 12.08
CA PRO A 291 -1.49 -3.24 13.15
C PRO A 291 -2.31 -2.05 12.68
N TYR A 292 -1.83 -1.34 11.66
CA TYR A 292 -2.55 -0.21 11.08
C TYR A 292 -3.91 -0.65 10.55
N TRP A 293 -3.97 -1.72 9.75
CA TRP A 293 -5.20 -2.19 9.13
C TRP A 293 -6.21 -2.78 10.11
N VAL A 294 -5.74 -3.44 11.17
CA VAL A 294 -6.62 -3.85 12.27
C VAL A 294 -7.19 -2.61 12.98
N GLY A 295 -6.36 -1.58 13.23
CA GLY A 295 -6.82 -0.30 13.81
C GLY A 295 -7.80 0.46 12.92
N GLN A 296 -7.69 0.35 11.59
CA GLN A 296 -8.65 0.89 10.64
C GLN A 296 -9.91 0.03 10.48
N ASN A 297 -9.99 -1.12 11.18
CA ASN A 297 -11.06 -2.10 11.02
C ASN A 297 -11.28 -2.51 9.55
N LEU A 298 -10.18 -2.62 8.78
CA LEU A 298 -10.23 -3.04 7.38
C LEU A 298 -10.58 -4.53 7.28
N PHE A 299 -9.83 -5.36 8.01
CA PHE A 299 -10.07 -6.80 8.08
C PHE A 299 -11.16 -7.07 9.12
N LYS A 300 -12.27 -7.61 8.64
CA LYS A 300 -13.46 -7.96 9.41
C LYS A 300 -13.40 -9.36 9.97
N THR A 301 -12.65 -10.26 9.33
CA THR A 301 -12.53 -11.64 9.76
C THR A 301 -11.07 -12.09 9.71
N MET A 302 -10.70 -12.93 10.67
CA MET A 302 -9.50 -13.77 10.61
C MET A 302 -9.91 -15.21 10.89
N THR A 303 -9.73 -16.09 9.91
CA THR A 303 -10.19 -17.48 9.98
C THR A 303 -9.02 -18.43 10.12
N THR A 304 -9.00 -19.19 11.21
CA THR A 304 -8.02 -20.25 11.45
C THR A 304 -8.70 -21.61 11.27
N ASN A 305 -8.23 -22.38 10.29
CA ASN A 305 -8.63 -23.76 10.07
C ASN A 305 -7.37 -24.64 10.07
N LEU A 306 -7.06 -25.33 11.18
CA LEU A 306 -5.85 -26.15 11.28
C LEU A 306 -5.84 -27.39 10.37
N GLU A 307 -6.93 -27.66 9.65
CA GLU A 307 -6.98 -28.69 8.61
C GLU A 307 -6.54 -28.18 7.23
N ASP A 308 -6.39 -26.86 7.07
CA ASP A 308 -5.90 -26.27 5.82
C ASP A 308 -4.43 -26.65 5.58
N PRO A 309 -4.06 -27.11 4.37
CA PRO A 309 -2.68 -27.45 4.01
C PRO A 309 -1.65 -26.36 4.34
N ILE A 310 -2.04 -25.09 4.39
CA ILE A 310 -1.14 -23.98 4.72
C ILE A 310 -0.45 -24.15 6.07
N TYR A 311 -1.10 -24.81 7.05
CA TYR A 311 -0.53 -25.03 8.38
C TYR A 311 0.49 -26.18 8.42
N THR A 312 0.59 -26.97 7.35
CA THR A 312 1.63 -28.00 7.22
C THR A 312 2.99 -27.38 6.88
N THR A 313 2.99 -26.38 6.00
CA THR A 313 4.21 -25.66 5.57
C THR A 313 4.52 -24.46 6.46
N ASN A 314 3.51 -23.93 7.14
CA ASN A 314 3.63 -22.83 8.07
C ASN A 314 2.97 -23.21 9.39
N ALA A 315 3.70 -23.86 10.29
CA ALA A 315 3.11 -24.30 11.54
C ALA A 315 2.64 -23.09 12.39
N ILE A 316 1.44 -23.20 12.96
CA ILE A 316 0.98 -22.33 14.04
C ILE A 316 1.65 -22.73 15.37
N SER A 317 1.63 -21.87 16.39
CA SER A 317 2.21 -22.25 17.67
C SER A 317 1.53 -23.47 18.30
N THR A 318 2.34 -24.28 18.99
CA THR A 318 1.85 -25.43 19.75
C THR A 318 0.87 -25.00 20.85
N ASP A 319 1.11 -23.85 21.49
CA ASP A 319 0.24 -23.31 22.53
C ASP A 319 -1.19 -23.06 22.01
N TYR A 320 -1.31 -22.41 20.85
CA TYR A 320 -2.62 -22.20 20.22
C TYR A 320 -3.22 -23.50 19.68
N ALA A 321 -2.41 -24.33 19.01
CA ALA A 321 -2.88 -25.59 18.46
C ALA A 321 -3.46 -26.52 19.54
N THR A 322 -2.84 -26.56 20.73
CA THR A 322 -3.38 -27.30 21.88
C THR A 322 -4.73 -26.74 22.32
N ALA A 323 -4.88 -25.42 22.46
CA ALA A 323 -6.16 -24.80 22.82
C ALA A 323 -7.24 -25.08 21.75
N TYR A 324 -6.91 -24.95 20.47
CA TYR A 324 -7.80 -25.23 19.34
C TYR A 324 -8.27 -26.70 19.35
N ASN A 325 -7.33 -27.65 19.48
CA ASN A 325 -7.64 -29.08 19.44
C ASN A 325 -8.41 -29.56 20.68
N ASN A 326 -8.14 -29.00 21.85
CA ASN A 326 -8.93 -29.27 23.06
C ASN A 326 -10.38 -28.80 22.89
N PHE A 327 -10.58 -27.65 22.26
CA PHE A 327 -11.94 -27.19 21.97
C PHE A 327 -12.62 -28.05 20.91
N LYS A 328 -11.91 -28.41 19.83
CA LYS A 328 -12.38 -29.33 18.79
C LYS A 328 -12.87 -30.65 19.38
N ALA A 329 -12.12 -31.22 20.33
CA ALA A 329 -12.50 -32.45 21.02
C ALA A 329 -13.81 -32.27 21.84
N THR A 330 -14.00 -31.10 22.48
CA THR A 330 -15.26 -30.77 23.16
C THR A 330 -16.43 -30.73 22.19
N VAL A 331 -16.26 -30.08 21.04
CA VAL A 331 -17.31 -29.98 20.01
C VAL A 331 -17.74 -31.37 19.53
N LEU A 332 -16.77 -32.24 19.25
CA LEU A 332 -17.02 -33.62 18.84
C LEU A 332 -17.78 -34.43 19.90
N ALA A 333 -17.44 -34.24 21.18
CA ALA A 333 -18.04 -34.96 22.30
C ALA A 333 -19.44 -34.45 22.71
N ALA A 334 -19.86 -33.26 22.25
CA ALA A 334 -21.08 -32.62 22.73
C ALA A 334 -22.38 -33.34 22.35
N ASN A 335 -22.36 -34.15 21.28
CA ASN A 335 -23.53 -34.93 20.87
C ASN A 335 -23.09 -36.25 20.24
N THR A 336 -23.44 -37.36 20.87
CA THR A 336 -23.05 -38.72 20.45
C THR A 336 -23.74 -39.19 19.17
N THR A 337 -24.89 -38.60 18.83
CA THR A 337 -25.65 -38.92 17.60
C THR A 337 -25.20 -38.06 16.42
N ALA A 338 -25.12 -36.74 16.62
CA ALA A 338 -24.81 -35.80 15.54
C ALA A 338 -23.31 -35.73 15.22
N LYS A 339 -22.44 -36.01 16.21
CA LYS A 339 -20.97 -35.96 16.12
C LYS A 339 -20.46 -34.69 15.43
N TYR A 340 -20.56 -33.56 16.11
CA TYR A 340 -20.21 -32.29 15.48
C TYR A 340 -18.72 -32.22 15.11
N HIS A 341 -18.44 -31.74 13.90
CA HIS A 341 -17.12 -31.36 13.45
C HIS A 341 -16.94 -29.86 13.63
N MET A 342 -15.81 -29.43 14.21
CA MET A 342 -15.47 -28.02 14.29
C MET A 342 -14.76 -27.59 13.01
N ASP A 343 -15.39 -26.70 12.23
CA ASP A 343 -14.93 -26.40 10.87
C ASP A 343 -13.76 -25.40 10.85
N ASN A 344 -13.78 -24.41 11.74
CA ASN A 344 -12.73 -23.41 11.93
C ASN A 344 -13.01 -22.56 13.18
N VAL A 345 -12.09 -21.62 13.49
CA VAL A 345 -12.31 -20.54 14.44
C VAL A 345 -12.16 -19.21 13.70
N GLN A 346 -13.15 -18.32 13.84
CA GLN A 346 -13.13 -16.98 13.26
C GLN A 346 -13.07 -15.93 14.36
N LEU A 347 -12.09 -15.02 14.27
CA LEU A 347 -12.18 -13.72 14.92
C LEU A 347 -12.94 -12.77 13.99
N ARG A 348 -14.10 -12.28 14.43
CA ARG A 348 -14.94 -11.34 13.68
C ARG A 348 -14.89 -9.96 14.33
N PHE A 349 -14.22 -9.02 13.69
CA PHE A 349 -14.08 -7.64 14.15
C PHE A 349 -15.34 -6.85 13.77
N GLU A 350 -16.35 -6.93 14.63
CA GLU A 350 -17.67 -6.31 14.42
C GLU A 350 -17.56 -4.76 14.40
N SER A 351 -16.62 -4.21 15.17
CA SER A 351 -16.27 -2.79 15.19
C SER A 351 -14.80 -2.59 15.54
N THR A 352 -14.38 -1.34 15.78
CA THR A 352 -13.05 -1.02 16.30
C THR A 352 -12.80 -1.48 17.75
N THR A 353 -13.85 -1.93 18.45
CA THR A 353 -13.77 -2.36 19.86
C THR A 353 -14.51 -3.67 20.16
N ALA A 354 -15.45 -4.07 19.32
CA ALA A 354 -16.24 -5.28 19.49
C ALA A 354 -15.69 -6.44 18.64
N LEU A 355 -15.63 -7.62 19.25
CA LEU A 355 -15.16 -8.85 18.62
C LEU A 355 -16.13 -9.99 18.90
N THR A 356 -16.47 -10.78 17.89
CA THR A 356 -17.11 -12.08 18.07
C THR A 356 -16.10 -13.18 17.74
N VAL A 357 -15.86 -14.10 18.67
CA VAL A 357 -15.20 -15.36 18.34
C VAL A 357 -16.29 -16.30 17.87
N ARG A 358 -16.34 -16.59 16.58
CA ARG A 358 -17.31 -17.51 15.98
C ARG A 358 -16.64 -18.85 15.71
N VAL A 359 -17.35 -19.93 16.06
CA VAL A 359 -16.94 -21.29 15.74
C VAL A 359 -18.05 -21.94 14.91
N PRO A 360 -17.88 -22.02 13.59
CA PRO A 360 -18.74 -22.84 12.75
C PRO A 360 -18.50 -24.33 13.03
N PHE A 361 -19.58 -25.10 13.10
CA PHE A 361 -19.52 -26.54 13.33
C PHE A 361 -20.61 -27.26 12.55
N THR A 362 -20.27 -28.42 11.99
CA THR A 362 -21.15 -29.19 11.11
C THR A 362 -21.51 -30.53 11.74
N ALA A 363 -22.78 -30.91 11.72
CA ALA A 363 -23.18 -32.27 12.12
C ALA A 363 -22.66 -33.28 11.09
N THR A 364 -21.89 -34.28 11.50
CA THR A 364 -21.36 -35.30 10.57
C THR A 364 -22.16 -36.59 10.57
N ALA A 365 -23.16 -36.72 11.45
CA ALA A 365 -23.99 -37.90 11.59
C ALA A 365 -25.41 -37.54 12.05
N GLY A 366 -26.30 -38.54 12.08
CA GLY A 366 -27.71 -38.38 12.45
C GLY A 366 -28.54 -37.69 11.38
N THR A 367 -29.78 -37.32 11.75
CA THR A 367 -30.75 -36.70 10.83
C THR A 367 -30.38 -35.28 10.40
N ALA A 368 -29.50 -34.62 11.14
CA ALA A 368 -29.00 -33.28 10.83
C ALA A 368 -27.67 -33.29 10.04
N ALA A 369 -27.16 -34.46 9.63
CA ALA A 369 -25.87 -34.58 8.96
C ALA A 369 -25.76 -33.64 7.74
N GLY A 370 -24.63 -32.95 7.63
CA GLY A 370 -24.37 -31.92 6.61
C GLY A 370 -24.89 -30.52 6.96
N THR A 371 -25.65 -30.36 8.06
CA THR A 371 -26.09 -29.04 8.52
C THR A 371 -24.99 -28.35 9.31
N GLN A 372 -24.63 -27.13 8.88
CA GLN A 372 -23.71 -26.26 9.60
C GLN A 372 -24.46 -25.32 10.55
N TYR A 373 -23.88 -25.13 11.73
CA TYR A 373 -24.31 -24.21 12.76
C TYR A 373 -23.15 -23.29 13.15
N ASN A 374 -23.46 -22.19 13.85
CA ASN A 374 -22.46 -21.27 14.39
C ASN A 374 -22.62 -21.15 15.91
N ALA A 375 -21.51 -21.17 16.63
CA ALA A 375 -21.42 -20.83 18.05
C ALA A 375 -20.66 -19.49 18.21
N ASP A 376 -21.33 -18.48 18.74
CA ASP A 376 -20.77 -17.13 18.91
C ASP A 376 -20.42 -16.83 20.38
N TYR A 377 -19.23 -16.28 20.59
CA TYR A 377 -18.76 -15.81 21.89
C TYR A 377 -18.39 -14.33 21.80
N THR A 378 -19.01 -13.51 22.63
CA THR A 378 -18.79 -12.05 22.64
C THR A 378 -17.53 -11.67 23.40
N PHE A 379 -16.69 -10.85 22.76
CA PHE A 379 -15.47 -10.27 23.28
C PHE A 379 -15.44 -8.76 22.97
N THR A 380 -14.57 -8.06 23.68
CA THR A 380 -14.06 -6.76 23.25
C THR A 380 -12.56 -6.87 23.00
N TYR A 381 -12.00 -5.92 22.27
CA TYR A 381 -10.56 -5.82 22.10
C TYR A 381 -10.10 -4.38 22.07
N THR A 382 -8.84 -4.17 22.42
CA THR A 382 -8.12 -2.91 22.20
C THR A 382 -7.00 -3.14 21.21
N ILE A 383 -6.66 -2.14 20.41
CA ILE A 383 -5.45 -2.16 19.57
C ILE A 383 -4.71 -0.83 19.64
N ASN A 384 -3.39 -0.89 19.79
CA ASN A 384 -2.50 0.21 19.47
C ASN A 384 -1.97 0.03 18.05
N ALA A 385 -2.44 0.85 17.10
CA ALA A 385 -2.11 0.73 15.69
C ALA A 385 -0.63 1.01 15.35
N VAL A 386 0.14 1.58 16.29
CA VAL A 386 1.57 1.89 16.12
C VAL A 386 2.43 0.73 16.62
N THR A 387 2.14 0.23 17.83
CA THR A 387 2.93 -0.85 18.44
C THR A 387 2.43 -2.25 18.09
N GLY A 388 1.21 -2.35 17.56
CA GLY A 388 0.52 -3.62 17.36
C GLY A 388 -0.02 -4.26 18.62
N ALA A 389 0.12 -3.64 19.80
CA ALA A 389 -0.36 -4.22 21.05
C ALA A 389 -1.89 -4.41 21.03
N VAL A 390 -2.34 -5.65 21.28
CA VAL A 390 -3.74 -6.06 21.29
C VAL A 390 -4.06 -6.82 22.58
N VAL A 391 -5.21 -6.53 23.18
CA VAL A 391 -5.73 -7.27 24.34
C VAL A 391 -7.16 -7.69 24.02
N PHE A 392 -7.44 -8.98 24.13
CA PHE A 392 -8.79 -9.52 24.00
C PHE A 392 -9.41 -9.73 25.38
N THR A 393 -10.64 -9.27 25.56
CA THR A 393 -11.36 -9.33 26.83
C THR A 393 -12.69 -10.04 26.63
N LYS A 394 -12.90 -11.16 27.34
CA LYS A 394 -14.21 -11.80 27.36
C LYS A 394 -15.21 -10.90 28.09
N VAL A 395 -16.37 -10.68 27.49
CA VAL A 395 -17.48 -9.92 28.09
C VAL A 395 -18.75 -10.77 28.16
N ALA A 396 -19.83 -10.24 28.74
CA ALA A 396 -21.13 -10.91 28.72
C ALA A 396 -21.57 -11.22 27.27
N GLN A 397 -22.26 -12.34 27.06
CA GLN A 397 -22.79 -12.68 25.73
C GLN A 397 -23.79 -11.61 25.26
N ALA A 398 -23.70 -11.21 23.99
CA ALA A 398 -24.59 -10.20 23.42
C ALA A 398 -26.02 -10.71 23.20
N GLY A 399 -26.25 -12.02 23.28
CA GLY A 399 -27.57 -12.62 23.19
C GLY A 399 -27.62 -14.02 23.81
N THR A 400 -28.80 -14.61 23.83
CA THR A 400 -29.08 -15.95 24.38
C THR A 400 -29.76 -16.89 23.38
N THR A 401 -30.05 -16.42 22.16
CA THR A 401 -30.75 -17.16 21.12
C THR A 401 -29.84 -17.42 19.92
N GLY A 402 -30.27 -18.30 19.00
CA GLY A 402 -29.56 -18.57 17.74
C GLY A 402 -28.11 -19.03 17.97
N THR A 403 -27.14 -18.30 17.42
CA THR A 403 -25.72 -18.65 17.50
C THR A 403 -25.18 -18.60 18.93
N TYR A 404 -25.74 -17.76 19.80
CA TYR A 404 -25.37 -17.71 21.21
C TYR A 404 -25.98 -18.88 22.01
N ALA A 405 -27.17 -19.35 21.62
CA ALA A 405 -27.74 -20.56 22.20
C ALA A 405 -26.90 -21.80 21.84
N ASN A 406 -26.43 -21.87 20.60
CA ASN A 406 -25.52 -22.93 20.16
C ASN A 406 -24.19 -22.91 20.95
N ALA A 407 -23.65 -21.73 21.24
CA ALA A 407 -22.44 -21.58 22.05
C ALA A 407 -22.60 -22.11 23.49
N ALA A 408 -23.82 -22.10 24.04
CA ALA A 408 -24.08 -22.64 25.38
C ALA A 408 -23.73 -24.14 25.48
N LEU A 409 -23.82 -24.89 24.37
CA LEU A 409 -23.47 -26.31 24.31
C LEU A 409 -21.99 -26.59 24.63
N PHE A 410 -21.10 -25.61 24.39
CA PHE A 410 -19.66 -25.80 24.50
C PHE A 410 -18.99 -24.85 25.49
N THR A 411 -19.77 -24.17 26.34
CA THR A 411 -19.27 -23.08 27.20
C THR A 411 -18.11 -23.51 28.12
N ALA A 412 -18.22 -24.68 28.75
CA ALA A 412 -17.16 -25.19 29.63
C ALA A 412 -15.85 -25.43 28.86
N GLY A 413 -15.93 -26.13 27.73
CA GLY A 413 -14.75 -26.41 26.90
C GLY A 413 -14.16 -25.15 26.29
N PHE A 414 -14.98 -24.20 25.83
CA PHE A 414 -14.48 -22.92 25.29
C PHE A 414 -13.73 -22.13 26.37
N THR A 415 -14.29 -22.08 27.58
CA THR A 415 -13.70 -21.38 28.73
C THR A 415 -12.33 -21.96 29.09
N SER A 416 -12.19 -23.28 29.14
CA SER A 416 -10.95 -23.96 29.52
C SER A 416 -9.93 -24.09 28.37
N SER A 417 -10.23 -23.61 27.16
CA SER A 417 -9.35 -23.76 25.99
C SER A 417 -9.13 -22.43 25.27
N LEU A 418 -9.90 -22.12 24.21
CA LEU A 418 -9.73 -20.93 23.37
C LEU A 418 -9.85 -19.63 24.18
N GLN A 419 -10.81 -19.52 25.11
CA GLN A 419 -10.92 -18.32 25.94
C GLN A 419 -9.70 -18.14 26.85
N ALA A 420 -9.24 -19.21 27.51
CA ALA A 420 -8.04 -19.19 28.35
C ALA A 420 -6.78 -18.82 27.55
N TYR A 421 -6.72 -19.22 26.27
CA TYR A 421 -5.65 -18.80 25.38
C TYR A 421 -5.75 -17.31 25.01
N LEU A 422 -6.93 -16.84 24.60
CA LEU A 422 -7.10 -15.48 24.09
C LEU A 422 -7.07 -14.39 25.16
N THR A 423 -7.39 -14.71 26.42
CA THR A 423 -7.51 -13.72 27.50
C THR A 423 -6.30 -13.71 28.44
N GLY A 424 -6.15 -12.63 29.20
CA GLY A 424 -5.08 -12.48 30.19
C GLY A 424 -3.68 -12.25 29.62
N LYS A 425 -3.58 -11.96 28.32
CA LYS A 425 -2.32 -11.73 27.59
C LYS A 425 -2.39 -10.43 26.81
N THR A 426 -1.23 -9.83 26.58
CA THR A 426 -1.05 -8.81 25.55
C THR A 426 -0.42 -9.49 24.34
N PHE A 427 -1.05 -9.34 23.18
CA PHE A 427 -0.54 -9.82 21.91
C PHE A 427 0.02 -8.66 21.09
N ILE A 428 0.81 -8.97 20.07
CA ILE A 428 1.24 -8.04 19.03
C ILE A 428 0.68 -8.54 17.70
N ALA A 429 -0.09 -7.69 17.03
CA ALA A 429 -0.60 -7.94 15.69
C ALA A 429 0.54 -7.86 14.66
N ASP A 430 0.64 -8.82 13.76
CA ASP A 430 1.60 -8.76 12.65
C ASP A 430 1.11 -9.52 11.41
N TRP A 431 1.72 -9.19 10.27
CA TRP A 431 1.66 -10.02 9.08
C TRP A 431 2.42 -11.31 9.34
N MET A 432 1.72 -12.43 9.35
CA MET A 432 2.32 -13.72 9.66
C MET A 432 1.57 -14.85 8.94
N PRO A 433 2.22 -15.98 8.68
CA PRO A 433 3.59 -16.34 9.06
C PRO A 433 4.63 -15.62 8.18
N ALA A 434 5.84 -15.38 8.70
CA ALA A 434 6.91 -14.76 7.91
C ALA A 434 7.31 -15.61 6.69
N THR A 435 7.07 -16.92 6.77
CA THR A 435 7.32 -17.92 5.73
C THR A 435 6.20 -18.05 4.71
N ILE A 436 5.13 -17.25 4.82
CA ILE A 436 4.02 -17.28 3.86
C ILE A 436 4.54 -17.10 2.43
N ASP A 437 3.98 -17.85 1.49
CA ASP A 437 4.34 -17.72 0.09
C ASP A 437 3.92 -16.35 -0.47
N ASN A 438 4.44 -16.02 -1.66
CA ASN A 438 4.19 -14.72 -2.28
C ASN A 438 2.72 -14.54 -2.72
N ALA A 439 2.03 -15.62 -3.08
CA ALA A 439 0.64 -15.57 -3.53
C ALA A 439 -0.31 -15.24 -2.36
N ASN A 440 0.05 -15.66 -1.15
CA ASN A 440 -0.71 -15.46 0.08
C ASN A 440 -0.22 -14.26 0.92
N TYR A 441 0.79 -13.52 0.44
CA TYR A 441 1.34 -12.36 1.16
C TYR A 441 0.27 -11.28 1.39
N ASN A 442 0.18 -10.77 2.63
CA ASN A 442 -0.86 -9.85 3.12
C ASN A 442 -2.32 -10.36 3.03
N SER A 443 -2.53 -11.65 2.75
CA SER A 443 -3.83 -12.33 2.86
C SER A 443 -3.97 -13.10 4.18
N PHE A 444 -2.89 -13.23 4.94
CA PHE A 444 -2.83 -13.84 6.25
C PHE A 444 -2.24 -12.86 7.27
N GLY A 445 -2.80 -12.86 8.48
CA GLY A 445 -2.36 -12.04 9.59
C GLY A 445 -2.72 -12.70 10.90
N GLY A 446 -2.12 -12.22 11.98
CA GLY A 446 -2.30 -12.86 13.27
C GLY A 446 -1.70 -12.08 14.41
N PHE A 447 -1.52 -12.79 15.51
CA PHE A 447 -1.16 -12.23 16.80
C PHE A 447 -0.16 -13.16 17.50
N TYR A 448 0.91 -12.60 18.05
CA TYR A 448 1.84 -13.32 18.91
C TYR A 448 1.88 -12.72 20.32
N VAL A 449 2.13 -13.54 21.35
CA VAL A 449 2.21 -13.06 22.73
C VAL A 449 3.41 -12.11 22.88
N SER A 450 3.19 -10.93 23.46
CA SER A 450 4.25 -9.95 23.68
C SER A 450 5.41 -10.57 24.47
N GLY A 451 6.64 -10.42 23.97
CA GLY A 451 7.83 -11.06 24.53
C GLY A 451 8.07 -12.51 24.09
N THR A 452 7.10 -13.17 23.44
CA THR A 452 7.19 -14.58 23.04
C THR A 452 6.65 -14.80 21.61
N PRO A 453 7.36 -14.37 20.54
CA PRO A 453 6.86 -14.46 19.15
C PRO A 453 6.52 -15.88 18.66
N THR A 454 7.12 -16.92 19.27
CA THR A 454 6.83 -18.33 18.96
C THR A 454 5.47 -18.79 19.47
N ASN A 455 4.88 -18.08 20.43
CA ASN A 455 3.52 -18.29 20.89
C ASN A 455 2.59 -17.35 20.10
N ASN A 456 2.03 -17.87 19.02
CA ASN A 456 1.30 -17.11 18.03
C ASN A 456 0.12 -17.89 17.45
N PHE A 457 -0.80 -17.14 16.84
CA PHE A 457 -1.87 -17.70 16.05
C PHE A 457 -2.23 -16.75 14.92
N TYR A 458 -2.63 -17.30 13.78
CA TYR A 458 -2.92 -16.52 12.59
C TYR A 458 -3.99 -17.21 11.75
N GLY A 459 -4.53 -16.49 10.78
CA GLY A 459 -5.54 -17.01 9.87
C GLY A 459 -5.63 -16.22 8.59
N SER A 460 -6.44 -16.72 7.67
CA SER A 460 -6.78 -16.00 6.45
C SER A 460 -7.67 -14.81 6.79
N LEU A 461 -7.41 -13.67 6.15
CA LEU A 461 -8.07 -12.42 6.42
C LEU A 461 -9.20 -12.16 5.43
N GLY A 462 -10.33 -11.68 5.92
CA GLY A 462 -11.45 -11.22 5.11
C GLY A 462 -11.82 -9.78 5.43
N GLN A 463 -12.17 -8.99 4.42
CA GLN A 463 -12.61 -7.59 4.58
C GLN A 463 -14.15 -7.45 4.69
N THR A 464 -14.85 -8.58 4.75
CA THR A 464 -16.30 -8.66 4.95
C THR A 464 -16.61 -9.55 6.13
N LEU A 465 -17.71 -9.24 6.82
CA LEU A 465 -18.27 -10.05 7.90
C LEU A 465 -19.06 -11.25 7.38
#